data_AF-A0A2M8NBH5-F1
#
_entry.id   AF-A0A2M8NBH5-F1
#
_cell.length_a   1.000
_cell.length_b   1.000
_cell.length_c   1.000
_cell.angle_alpha   90.00
_cell.angle_beta   90.00
_cell.angle_gamma   90.00
#
_symmetry.space_group_name_H-M   'P 1'
#
loop_
_entity.id
_entity.type
_entity.pdbx_description
1 polymer ?
#
loop_
_entity_poly.entity_id
_entity_poly.type
_entity_poly.pdbx_seq_one_letter_code
_entity_poly.pdbx_strand_id
1 'polypeptide(L)'
;MPESRPYTNQALVDLLREHGDLNDPRVNAAFSAVPREKFLPGFPLDQVYTDQPVTVRADMRGETLCCANMPSMIAHMLSLAQLHEGQNVLHIGTGTGYTAALIQHIIGDDG
;
A
#
# COMPACT_ATOMS: atom_id res chain seq x y z
N MET A 1 13.58 25.83 6.16
CA MET A 1 13.08 24.46 6.37
C MET A 1 12.08 24.21 5.26
N PRO A 2 12.30 23.25 4.33
CA PRO A 2 11.28 22.98 3.33
C PRO A 2 10.00 22.55 4.06
N GLU A 3 8.86 23.11 3.65
CA GLU A 3 7.56 22.80 4.23
C GLU A 3 7.34 21.28 4.22
N SER A 4 7.03 20.71 5.38
CA SER A 4 6.77 19.28 5.52
C SER A 4 5.61 18.88 4.61
N ARG A 5 5.85 17.96 3.67
CA ARG A 5 4.83 17.43 2.76
C ARG A 5 3.60 16.96 3.56
N PRO A 6 2.35 17.27 3.15
CA PRO A 6 1.17 16.85 3.89
C PRO A 6 1.04 15.31 3.85
N TYR A 7 0.69 14.70 4.98
CA TYR A 7 0.49 13.26 5.07
C TYR A 7 -0.87 12.84 4.50
N THR A 8 -0.88 12.58 3.19
CA THR A 8 -2.07 12.24 2.40
C THR A 8 -1.76 11.15 1.39
N ASN A 9 -2.80 10.49 0.85
CA ASN A 9 -2.62 9.49 -0.20
C ASN A 9 -1.87 10.05 -1.41
N GLN A 10 -2.27 11.25 -1.84
CA GLN A 10 -1.65 11.90 -2.99
C GLN A 10 -0.17 12.18 -2.75
N ALA A 11 0.21 12.64 -1.56
CA ALA A 11 1.60 12.90 -1.22
C ALA A 11 2.45 11.61 -1.20
N LEU A 12 1.92 10.50 -0.68
CA LEU A 12 2.61 9.21 -0.73
C LEU A 12 2.76 8.72 -2.17
N VAL A 13 1.69 8.81 -2.97
CA VAL A 13 1.71 8.44 -4.38
C VAL A 13 2.75 9.25 -5.15
N ASP A 14 2.81 10.56 -4.93
CA ASP A 14 3.78 11.44 -5.60
C ASP A 14 5.22 11.12 -5.18
N LEU A 15 5.46 10.83 -3.89
CA LEU A 15 6.76 10.36 -3.40
C LEU A 15 7.20 9.07 -4.11
N LEU A 16 6.31 8.09 -4.21
CA LEU A 16 6.62 6.81 -4.86
C LEU A 16 6.84 6.96 -6.38
N ARG A 17 6.15 7.91 -7.03
CA ARG A 17 6.40 8.26 -8.44
C ARG A 17 7.77 8.93 -8.60
N GLU A 18 8.12 9.86 -7.73
CA GLU A 18 9.42 10.55 -7.73
C GLU A 18 10.59 9.56 -7.56
N HIS A 19 10.41 8.50 -6.76
CA HIS A 19 11.39 7.43 -6.58
C HIS A 19 11.39 6.38 -7.71
N GLY A 20 10.40 6.39 -8.61
CA GLY A 20 10.28 5.42 -9.69
C GLY A 20 9.67 4.08 -9.28
N ASP A 21 9.00 4.00 -8.13
CA ASP A 21 8.33 2.78 -7.65
C ASP A 21 6.98 2.52 -8.37
N LEU A 22 6.36 3.57 -8.92
CA LEU A 22 5.03 3.53 -9.57
C LEU A 22 5.09 3.74 -11.09
N ASN A 23 5.90 2.94 -11.78
CA ASN A 23 6.04 3.01 -13.25
C ASN A 23 4.93 2.26 -14.02
N ASP A 24 4.34 1.20 -13.43
CA ASP A 24 3.20 0.51 -14.05
C ASP A 24 1.93 1.38 -13.86
N PRO A 25 1.25 1.79 -14.96
CA PRO A 25 0.05 2.63 -14.87
C PRO A 25 -1.08 2.02 -14.04
N ARG A 26 -1.22 0.69 -14.02
CA ARG A 26 -2.27 -0.02 -13.27
C ARG A 26 -1.99 0.01 -11.78
N VAL A 27 -0.73 -0.22 -11.40
CA VAL A 27 -0.29 -0.14 -10.00
C VAL A 27 -0.42 1.31 -9.50
N ASN A 28 -0.01 2.28 -10.32
CA ASN A 28 -0.15 3.70 -10.02
C ASN A 28 -1.63 4.11 -9.80
N ALA A 29 -2.53 3.65 -10.68
CA ALA A 29 -3.97 3.89 -10.53
C ALA A 29 -4.51 3.28 -9.22
N ALA A 30 -4.13 2.04 -8.90
CA ALA A 30 -4.54 1.37 -7.68
C ALA A 30 -4.10 2.12 -6.41
N PHE A 31 -2.84 2.54 -6.33
CA PHE A 31 -2.36 3.33 -5.19
C PHE A 31 -3.06 4.69 -5.09
N SER A 32 -3.42 5.31 -6.22
CA SER A 32 -4.15 6.58 -6.23
C SER A 32 -5.60 6.40 -5.75
N ALA A 33 -6.24 5.28 -6.07
CA ALA A 33 -7.64 5.01 -5.79
C ALA A 33 -7.91 4.41 -4.40
N VAL A 34 -6.94 3.67 -3.84
CA VAL A 34 -7.11 2.93 -2.59
C VAL A 34 -6.44 3.68 -1.42
N PRO A 35 -7.21 4.40 -0.58
CA PRO A 35 -6.66 5.18 0.53
C PRO A 35 -6.17 4.27 1.67
N ARG A 36 -4.87 4.31 1.96
CA ARG A 36 -4.16 3.42 2.91
C ARG A 36 -4.66 3.54 4.36
N GLU A 37 -5.11 4.72 4.79
CA GLU A 37 -5.67 4.99 6.12
C GLU A 37 -6.93 4.19 6.43
N LYS A 38 -7.72 3.80 5.40
CA LYS A 38 -8.90 2.93 5.61
C LYS A 38 -8.52 1.54 6.13
N PHE A 39 -7.27 1.13 5.95
CA PHE A 39 -6.73 -0.17 6.37
C PHE A 39 -5.86 -0.06 7.63
N LEU A 40 -5.69 1.15 8.17
CA LEU A 40 -4.93 1.43 9.39
C LEU A 40 -5.74 2.35 10.34
N PRO A 41 -6.94 1.91 10.77
CA PRO A 41 -7.78 2.72 11.64
C PRO A 41 -7.07 2.99 12.98
N GLY A 42 -7.07 4.26 13.40
CA GLY A 42 -6.47 4.69 14.67
C GLY A 42 -4.96 4.99 14.62
N PHE A 43 -4.31 4.78 13.47
CA PHE A 43 -2.92 5.20 13.27
C PHE A 43 -2.85 6.67 12.84
N PRO A 44 -1.83 7.42 13.28
CA PRO A 44 -1.67 8.81 12.87
C PRO A 44 -1.23 8.88 11.39
N LEU A 45 -1.72 9.89 10.67
CA LEU A 45 -1.50 9.99 9.22
C LEU A 45 -0.02 10.11 8.86
N ASP A 46 0.77 10.72 9.75
CA ASP A 46 2.23 10.85 9.63
C ASP A 46 3.01 9.54 9.74
N GLN A 47 2.34 8.46 10.16
CA GLN A 47 2.84 7.10 10.09
C GLN A 47 2.25 6.37 8.88
N VAL A 48 0.94 6.52 8.64
CA VAL A 48 0.22 5.83 7.55
C VAL A 48 0.79 6.17 6.18
N TYR A 49 1.07 7.46 5.94
CA TYR A 49 1.50 7.98 4.64
C TYR A 49 3.00 8.22 4.54
N THR A 50 3.77 7.32 5.16
CA THR A 50 5.21 7.21 4.97
C THR A 50 5.52 5.96 4.17
N ASP A 51 6.65 5.96 3.47
CA ASP A 51 7.16 4.75 2.85
C ASP A 51 7.89 3.87 3.87
N GLN A 52 7.18 3.45 4.92
CA GLN A 52 7.68 2.60 5.99
C GLN A 52 6.62 1.55 6.38
N PRO A 53 7.05 0.40 6.92
CA PRO A 53 6.10 -0.56 7.49
C PRO A 53 5.47 0.01 8.77
N VAL A 54 4.20 -0.36 9.00
CA VAL A 54 3.47 0.00 10.22
C VAL A 54 3.18 -1.26 11.01
N THR A 55 3.72 -1.38 12.22
CA THR A 55 3.38 -2.49 13.13
C THR A 55 1.95 -2.31 13.63
N VAL A 56 1.08 -3.22 13.22
CA VAL A 56 -0.36 -3.22 13.55
C VAL A 56 -0.63 -3.98 14.85
N ARG A 57 0.15 -5.05 15.08
CA ARG A 57 0.04 -5.85 16.29
C ARG A 57 1.41 -6.39 16.67
N ALA A 58 1.73 -6.31 17.96
CA ALA A 58 2.91 -6.91 18.56
C ALA A 58 2.51 -7.80 19.74
N ASP A 59 3.38 -8.71 20.15
CA ASP A 59 3.20 -9.51 21.36
C ASP A 59 3.63 -8.74 22.62
N MET A 60 3.56 -9.37 23.79
CA MET A 60 3.94 -8.77 25.08
C MET A 60 5.43 -8.45 25.20
N ARG A 61 6.27 -9.00 24.32
CA ARG A 61 7.72 -8.75 24.26
C ARG A 61 8.06 -7.65 23.27
N GLY A 62 7.07 -7.13 22.54
CA GLY A 62 7.24 -6.13 21.50
C GLY A 62 7.55 -6.71 20.12
N GLU A 63 7.51 -8.03 19.95
CA GLU A 63 7.77 -8.67 18.66
C GLU A 63 6.59 -8.45 17.72
N THR A 64 6.87 -8.07 16.47
CA THR A 64 5.81 -7.78 15.49
C THR A 64 5.08 -9.06 15.08
N LEU A 65 3.77 -9.11 15.32
CA LEU A 65 2.88 -10.20 14.92
C LEU A 65 2.13 -9.89 13.61
N CYS A 66 1.91 -8.62 13.30
CA CYS A 66 1.26 -8.17 12.08
C CYS A 66 1.72 -6.75 11.75
N CYS A 67 2.03 -6.51 10.48
CA CYS A 67 2.36 -5.20 9.97
C CYS A 67 1.65 -4.91 8.64
N ALA A 68 1.42 -3.63 8.36
CA ALA A 68 1.18 -3.16 7.00
C ALA A 68 2.53 -2.92 6.34
N ASN A 69 2.76 -3.54 5.18
CA ASN A 69 4.04 -3.49 4.49
C ASN A 69 4.38 -2.07 3.98
N MET A 70 5.66 -1.87 3.71
CA MET A 70 6.20 -0.67 3.08
C MET A 70 5.54 -0.46 1.69
N PRO A 71 4.97 0.74 1.40
CA PRO A 71 4.35 1.06 0.13
C PRO A 71 5.18 0.73 -1.13
N SER A 72 6.45 1.14 -1.18
CA SER A 72 7.35 0.87 -2.32
C SER A 72 7.57 -0.62 -2.56
N MET A 73 7.71 -1.41 -1.49
CA MET A 73 7.78 -2.88 -1.58
C MET A 73 6.51 -3.46 -2.22
N ILE A 74 5.32 -3.00 -1.82
CA ILE A 74 4.06 -3.46 -2.43
C ILE A 74 4.00 -3.06 -3.90
N ALA A 75 4.37 -1.82 -4.25
CA ALA A 75 4.39 -1.33 -5.62
C ALA A 75 5.32 -2.18 -6.52
N HIS A 76 6.50 -2.52 -6.01
CA HIS A 76 7.45 -3.39 -6.68
C HIS A 76 6.89 -4.80 -6.89
N MET A 77 6.31 -5.42 -5.84
CA MET A 77 5.70 -6.74 -5.93
C MET A 77 4.55 -6.78 -6.95
N LEU A 78 3.67 -5.79 -6.95
CA LEU A 78 2.53 -5.74 -7.89
C LEU A 78 3.00 -5.52 -9.34
N SER A 79 4.05 -4.72 -9.55
CA SER A 79 4.65 -4.52 -10.87
C SER A 79 5.26 -5.82 -11.41
N LEU A 80 5.92 -6.61 -10.55
CA LEU A 80 6.46 -7.93 -10.91
C LEU A 80 5.38 -8.97 -11.14
N ALA A 81 4.28 -8.91 -10.40
CA ALA A 81 3.16 -9.83 -10.55
C ALA A 81 2.43 -9.65 -11.89
N GLN A 82 2.57 -8.49 -12.54
CA GLN A 82 1.97 -8.16 -13.84
C GLN A 82 0.49 -8.53 -13.87
N LEU A 83 -0.27 -8.05 -12.88
CA LEU A 83 -1.68 -8.36 -12.78
C LEU A 83 -2.50 -7.69 -13.90
N HIS A 84 -3.59 -8.35 -14.30
CA HIS A 84 -4.50 -7.94 -15.36
C HIS A 84 -5.95 -8.11 -14.93
N GLU A 85 -6.83 -7.35 -15.57
CA GLU A 85 -8.27 -7.44 -15.40
C GLU A 85 -8.80 -8.87 -15.64
N GLY A 86 -9.74 -9.31 -14.82
CA GLY A 86 -10.37 -10.64 -14.88
C GLY A 86 -9.52 -11.79 -14.33
N GLN A 87 -8.34 -11.52 -13.74
CA GLN A 87 -7.53 -12.56 -13.13
C GLN A 87 -8.02 -12.92 -11.73
N ASN A 88 -8.15 -14.21 -11.46
CA ASN A 88 -8.37 -14.73 -10.12
C ASN A 88 -7.03 -14.87 -9.38
N VAL A 89 -6.87 -14.16 -8.26
CA VAL A 89 -5.59 -14.02 -7.53
C VAL A 89 -5.69 -14.55 -6.11
N LEU A 90 -4.77 -15.45 -5.73
CA LEU A 90 -4.59 -15.87 -4.34
C LEU A 90 -3.52 -15.03 -3.65
N HIS A 91 -3.91 -14.20 -2.69
CA HIS A 91 -2.99 -13.48 -1.81
C HIS A 91 -2.92 -14.17 -0.43
N ILE A 92 -1.76 -14.78 -0.12
CA ILE A 92 -1.51 -15.42 1.17
C ILE A 92 -0.90 -14.39 2.13
N GLY A 93 -1.54 -14.19 3.28
CA GLY A 93 -1.08 -13.23 4.30
C GLY A 93 -1.69 -11.85 4.13
N THR A 94 -3.02 -11.76 4.19
CA THR A 94 -3.79 -10.53 3.93
C THR A 94 -3.44 -9.35 4.86
N GLY A 95 -2.99 -9.62 6.08
CA GLY A 95 -2.61 -8.59 7.04
C GLY A 95 -3.76 -7.59 7.28
N THR A 96 -3.52 -6.32 6.97
CA THR A 96 -4.55 -5.27 7.06
C THR A 96 -5.59 -5.28 5.94
N GLY A 97 -5.32 -6.01 4.84
CA GLY A 97 -6.15 -6.00 3.64
C GLY A 97 -5.78 -4.95 2.59
N TYR A 98 -4.84 -4.04 2.87
CA TYR A 98 -4.47 -2.97 1.93
C TYR A 98 -3.97 -3.51 0.58
N THR A 99 -3.02 -4.45 0.60
CA THR A 99 -2.52 -5.07 -0.63
C THR A 99 -3.61 -5.85 -1.39
N ALA A 100 -4.53 -6.51 -0.67
CA ALA A 100 -5.64 -7.21 -1.30
C ALA A 100 -6.60 -6.23 -2.02
N ALA A 101 -6.85 -5.06 -1.44
CA ALA A 101 -7.64 -4.02 -2.08
C ALA A 101 -6.95 -3.41 -3.31
N LEU A 102 -5.62 -3.24 -3.27
CA LEU A 102 -4.85 -2.84 -4.45
C LEU A 102 -4.94 -3.89 -5.56
N ILE A 103 -4.83 -5.18 -5.22
CA ILE A 103 -5.02 -6.30 -6.16
C ILE A 103 -6.41 -6.24 -6.78
N GLN A 104 -7.47 -6.12 -5.97
CA GLN A 104 -8.85 -6.04 -6.46
C GLN A 104 -9.02 -4.89 -7.45
N HIS A 105 -8.45 -3.71 -7.15
CA HIS A 105 -8.53 -2.57 -8.05
C HIS A 105 -7.84 -2.82 -9.40
N ILE A 106 -6.77 -3.63 -9.43
CA ILE A 106 -6.05 -3.95 -10.67
C ILE A 106 -6.79 -5.00 -11.50
N ILE A 107 -7.39 -6.01 -10.85
CA ILE A 107 -8.08 -7.12 -11.54
C ILE A 107 -9.55 -6.81 -11.91
N GLY A 108 -10.12 -5.72 -11.38
CA GLY A 108 -11.48 -5.29 -11.72
C GLY A 108 -12.57 -6.13 -11.04
N ASP A 109 -13.83 -5.89 -11.42
CA ASP A 109 -15.00 -6.51 -10.78
C ASP A 109 -15.21 -7.98 -11.21
N ASP A 110 -14.65 -8.37 -12.35
CA ASP A 110 -14.74 -9.74 -12.90
C ASP A 110 -13.59 -10.66 -12.42
N GLY A 111 -12.72 -10.17 -11.53
CA GLY A 111 -11.55 -10.88 -10.97
C GLY A 111 -11.73 -11.35 -9.54
#